data_AF-A0A923MIB5-F1
#
_entry.id   AF-A0A923MIB5-F1
#
_cell.length_a   1.000
_cell.length_b   1.000
_cell.length_c   1.000
_cell.angle_alpha   90.00
_cell.angle_beta   90.00
_cell.angle_gamma   90.00
#
_symmetry.space_group_name_H-M   'P 1'
#
loop_
_entity.id
_entity.type
_entity.pdbx_description
1 polymer ?
#
loop_
_entity_poly.entity_id
_entity_poly.type
_entity_poly.pdbx_seq_one_letter_code
_entity_poly.pdbx_strand_id
1 'polypeptide(L)' 'MLVIKKICDYTIPIFGNKRVLPYAKLLVSDGITEKLRPIIDDGGRQYITFNRKRYYIKNAGSLYSPHYVFADERNP' A
#
# COMPACT_ATOMS: atom_id res chain seq x y z
N MET A 1 -10.82 6.89 -11.43
CA MET A 1 -10.81 5.88 -10.35
C MET A 1 -9.36 5.51 -10.09
N LEU A 2 -8.90 5.52 -8.84
CA LEU A 2 -7.51 5.18 -8.50
C LEU A 2 -7.37 3.66 -8.44
N VAL A 3 -6.35 3.09 -9.08
CA VAL A 3 -6.15 1.63 -9.16
C VAL A 3 -4.71 1.28 -8.83
N ILE A 4 -4.52 0.22 -8.03
CA ILE A 4 -3.22 -0.39 -7.78
C ILE A 4 -2.98 -1.43 -8.87
N LYS A 5 -2.01 -1.19 -9.74
CA LYS A 5 -1.69 -2.07 -10.88
C LYS A 5 -0.73 -3.18 -10.52
N LYS A 6 0.26 -2.88 -9.66
CA LYS A 6 1.34 -3.83 -9.33
C LYS A 6 1.94 -3.54 -7.96
N ILE A 7 2.37 -4.60 -7.28
CA ILE A 7 3.22 -4.55 -6.10
C ILE A 7 4.67 -4.75 -6.54
N CYS A 8 5.56 -3.86 -6.12
CA CYS A 8 7.00 -3.90 -6.40
C CYS A 8 7.76 -3.85 -5.06
N ASP A 9 8.93 -4.48 -5.01
CA ASP A 9 9.83 -4.44 -3.84
C ASP A 9 9.14 -4.85 -2.51
N TYR A 10 8.27 -5.87 -2.55
CA TYR A 10 7.56 -6.34 -1.36
C TYR A 10 8.53 -6.96 -0.35
N THR A 11 8.49 -6.46 0.87
CA THR A 11 9.36 -6.90 1.97
C THR A 11 8.53 -7.26 3.19
N ILE A 12 8.74 -8.48 3.69
CA ILE A 12 8.21 -8.94 4.98
C ILE A 12 9.27 -8.57 6.04
N PRO A 13 8.93 -7.75 7.04
CA PRO A 13 9.86 -7.45 8.12
C PRO A 13 10.12 -8.71 8.95
N ILE A 14 11.40 -9.00 9.18
CA ILE A 14 11.89 -10.05 10.06
C ILE A 14 12.60 -9.43 11.27
N PHE A 15 13.07 -10.26 12.19
CA PHE A 15 13.79 -9.81 13.39
C PHE A 15 14.89 -8.78 13.06
N GLY A 16 14.91 -7.69 13.82
CA GLY A 16 15.84 -6.56 13.62
C GLY A 16 15.34 -5.47 12.68
N ASN A 17 14.18 -5.64 12.02
CA ASN A 17 13.55 -4.56 11.24
C ASN A 17 12.82 -3.57 12.16
N LYS A 18 12.86 -2.28 11.83
CA LYS A 18 12.16 -1.21 12.55
C LYS A 18 10.67 -1.12 12.22
N ARG A 19 10.24 -1.75 11.12
CA ARG A 19 8.85 -1.78 10.67
C ARG A 19 8.15 -3.03 11.18
N VAL A 20 6.91 -2.84 11.65
CA VAL A 20 6.07 -3.93 12.16
C VAL A 20 5.28 -4.59 11.02
N LEU A 21 4.83 -3.80 10.04
CA LEU A 21 4.03 -4.27 8.92
C LEU A 21 4.84 -4.45 7.63
N PRO A 22 4.45 -5.38 6.73
CA PRO A 22 5.03 -5.52 5.40
C PRO A 22 4.96 -4.23 4.60
N TYR A 23 5.98 -3.96 3.80
CA TYR A 23 6.07 -2.74 3.01
C TYR A 23 6.55 -3.00 1.60
N ALA A 24 6.12 -2.15 0.68
CA ALA A 24 6.39 -2.27 -0.74
C ALA A 24 6.31 -0.89 -1.41
N LYS A 25 6.57 -0.87 -2.71
CA LYS A 25 6.13 0.21 -3.60
C LYS A 25 4.96 -0.29 -4.44
N LEU A 26 3.92 0.51 -4.56
CA LEU A 26 2.76 0.21 -5.38
C LEU A 26 2.81 1.05 -6.65
N LEU A 27 2.64 0.42 -7.81
CA LEU A 27 2.38 1.15 -9.05
C LEU A 27 0.90 1.52 -9.06
N VAL A 28 0.61 2.81 -8.98
CA VAL A 28 -0.74 3.34 -8.88
C VAL A 28 -1.06 4.24 -10.06
N SER A 29 -2.28 4.11 -10.58
CA SER A 29 -2.78 4.88 -11.70
C SER A 29 -4.11 5.56 -11.38
N ASP A 30 -4.28 6.80 -11.81
CA ASP A 30 -5.57 7.50 -11.83
C ASP A 30 -6.28 7.43 -13.19
N GLY A 31 -5.71 6.69 -14.15
CA GLY A 31 -6.17 6.60 -15.54
C GLY A 31 -5.47 7.58 -16.50
N ILE A 32 -4.74 8.58 -15.98
CA ILE A 32 -3.98 9.55 -16.77
C ILE A 32 -2.48 9.40 -16.51
N THR A 33 -2.12 9.26 -15.23
CA THR A 33 -0.74 9.15 -14.76
C THR A 33 -0.52 7.85 -14.02
N GLU A 34 0.70 7.34 -14.10
CA GLU A 34 1.16 6.18 -13.33
C GLU A 34 2.36 6.57 -12.49
N LYS A 35 2.35 6.22 -11.21
CA LYS A 35 3.47 6.52 -10.29
C LYS A 35 3.69 5.38 -9.33
N LEU A 36 4.96 5.06 -9.08
CA LEU A 36 5.36 4.20 -7.97
C LEU A 36 5.29 4.99 -6.67
N ARG A 37 4.57 4.45 -5.68
CA ARG A 37 4.39 5.07 -4.35
C ARG A 37 4.73 4.08 -3.24
N PRO A 38 5.59 4.46 -2.28
CA PRO A 38 5.89 3.60 -1.15
C PRO A 38 4.68 3.48 -0.23
N ILE A 39 4.52 2.31 0.37
CA ILE A 39 3.60 2.11 1.49
C ILE A 39 4.18 2.79 2.73
N ILE A 40 3.35 3.60 3.38
CA ILE A 40 3.66 4.30 4.63
C ILE A 40 2.80 3.70 5.74
N ASP A 41 3.43 3.43 6.88
CA ASP A 41 2.78 2.96 8.10
C ASP A 41 2.21 4.15 8.89
N ASP A 42 1.02 3.99 9.43
CA ASP A 42 0.29 4.93 10.26
C ASP A 42 -0.30 4.22 11.46
N GLY A 43 0.58 3.72 12.34
CA GLY A 43 0.19 3.14 13.62
C GLY A 43 -0.72 1.91 13.50
N GLY A 44 -0.47 1.03 12.54
CA GLY A 44 -1.27 -0.18 12.29
C GLY A 44 -2.16 -0.11 11.06
N ARG A 45 -2.31 1.08 10.47
CA ARG A 45 -2.88 1.27 9.13
C ARG A 45 -1.79 1.55 8.12
N GLN A 46 -2.08 1.32 6.85
CA GLN A 46 -1.15 1.62 5.77
C GLN A 46 -1.80 2.54 4.76
N TYR A 47 -1.01 3.47 4.20
CA TYR A 47 -1.49 4.37 3.16
C TYR A 47 -0.41 4.64 2.11
N ILE A 48 -0.85 5.19 0.99
CA ILE A 48 0.02 5.84 0.01
C ILE A 48 -0.40 7.29 -0.18
N THR A 49 0.52 8.10 -0.73
CA THR A 49 0.20 9.44 -1.20
C THR A 49 0.16 9.48 -2.72
N PHE A 50 -0.91 10.05 -3.27
CA PHE A 50 -1.05 10.25 -4.71
C PHE A 50 -1.76 11.59 -4.96
N ASN A 51 -1.26 12.39 -5.90
CA ASN A 51 -1.77 13.75 -6.18
C ASN A 51 -2.06 14.58 -4.90
N ARG A 52 -1.10 14.58 -3.95
CA ARG A 52 -1.16 15.29 -2.66
C ARG A 52 -2.31 14.87 -1.72
N LYS A 53 -2.97 13.74 -1.97
CA LYS A 53 -3.97 13.12 -1.10
C LYS A 53 -3.46 11.80 -0.53
N ARG A 54 -3.90 11.47 0.69
CA ARG A 54 -3.65 10.16 1.32
C ARG A 54 -4.75 9.19 0.92
N TYR A 55 -4.37 7.96 0.60
CA TYR A 55 -5.29 6.87 0.32
C TYR A 55 -4.90 5.68 1.19
N TYR A 56 -5.77 5.30 2.11
CA TYR A 56 -5.54 4.11 2.93
C TYR A 56 -5.68 2.86 2.08
N ILE A 57 -4.84 1.89 2.40
CA ILE A 57 -4.76 0.61 1.74
C ILE A 57 -4.74 -0.51 2.78
N LYS A 58 -5.17 -1.68 2.36
CA LYS A 58 -5.05 -2.90 3.16
C LYS A 58 -4.58 -4.05 2.28
N ASN A 59 -3.83 -4.97 2.87
CA ASN A 59 -3.57 -6.26 2.23
C ASN A 59 -4.82 -7.11 2.38
N ALA A 60 -5.55 -7.35 1.28
CA ALA A 60 -6.68 -8.28 1.21
C ALA A 60 -6.24 -9.70 0.85
N GLY A 61 -4.95 -9.91 0.54
CA GLY A 61 -4.33 -11.21 0.36
C GLY A 61 -3.71 -11.76 1.65
N SER A 62 -2.78 -12.69 1.50
CA SER A 62 -1.99 -13.22 2.61
C SER A 62 -0.64 -12.52 2.71
N LEU A 63 0.13 -12.84 3.76
CA LEU A 63 1.49 -12.32 3.94
C LEU A 63 2.44 -12.75 2.81
N TYR A 64 2.29 -13.98 2.30
CA TYR A 64 3.15 -14.56 1.26
C TYR A 64 2.55 -14.46 -0.15
N SER A 65 1.30 -14.03 -0.27
CA SER A 65 0.63 -13.72 -1.53
C SER A 65 -0.13 -12.40 -1.37
N PRO A 66 0.60 -11.26 -1.33
CA PRO A 66 0.01 -9.98 -1.00
C PRO A 66 -0.89 -9.47 -2.13
N HIS A 67 -2.02 -8.87 -1.75
CA HIS A 67 -2.94 -8.23 -2.66
C HIS A 67 -3.46 -6.94 -2.03
N TYR A 68 -2.90 -5.79 -2.41
CA TYR A 68 -3.28 -4.51 -1.84
C TYR A 68 -4.47 -3.89 -2.57
N VAL A 69 -5.44 -3.45 -1.77
CA VAL A 69 -6.63 -2.73 -2.23
C VAL A 69 -6.78 -1.43 -1.44
N PHE A 70 -7.47 -0.44 -2.03
CA PHE A 70 -7.84 0.77 -1.28
C PHE A 70 -8.89 0.41 -0.22
N ALA A 71 -8.70 0.91 1.00
CA ALA A 71 -9.68 0.77 2.06
C ALA A 71 -10.80 1.82 1.84
N ASP A 72 -12.05 1.37 1.81
CA ASP A 72 -13.20 2.27 1.76
C ASP A 72 -13.31 3.06 3.07
N GLU A 73 -13.56 4.37 2.98
CA GLU A 73 -13.77 5.24 4.16
C GLU A 73 -14.97 4.82 5.03
N ARG A 74 -15.81 3.89 4.55
CA ARG A 74 -17.06 3.45 5.20
C ARG A 74 -16.90 2.26 6.15
N ASN A 75 -15.76 1.56 6.17
CA ASN A 75 -15.54 0.48 7.12
C ASN A 75 -14.11 0.60 7.72
N PRO A 76 -13.98 1.33 8.84
CA PRO A 76 -12.70 1.60 9.51
C PRO A 76 -12.04 0.38 10.16
#